data_AF-A0A523K6P3-F1
#
_entry.id   AF-A0A523K6P3-F1
#
_cell.length_a   1.000
_cell.length_b   1.000
_cell.length_c   1.000
_cell.angle_alpha   90.00
_cell.angle_beta   90.00
_cell.angle_gamma   90.00
#
_symmetry.space_group_name_H-M   'P 1'
#
loop_
_entity.id
_entity.type
_entity.pdbx_description
1 polymer ?
#
loop_
_entity_poly.entity_id
_entity_poly.type
_entity_poly.pdbx_seq_one_letter_code
_entity_poly.pdbx_strand_id
1 'polypeptide(L)'
;MRFRAATLNAWAFPEPFGHRVDSRMRAIGDGLEALDVDAIAFQELWTAESRDILVRAGRRVGLDHSWQSRAPIGGSGLLVLSRHPIESVRFETFSLPARPPRLDHPDYYGGKGFVRARLRTPEGIVNFFDTHLHARYRNDVSHEYRAYRIGQIVQLAMETLRTNEPLIVVGDFNIRPGDPEYRVLQGLTGLRDAAAESGTAQPTVTRSNPYRSHSDKPNRRIDFIFVRDGVQHRLRSKTTRIVFDEVFPISGEKNSYSDHAGVWAEFDLESAPGSGRPVPKPEAIRMASQLLAQGIAEAHHRRKSDRLLAGAGLGAAVLTTIGGHDRRISRRRLLRNTLRGIGIVSLTPGIGFSLLSEVFAPEELRTFERLDAQLSNMPWPSQDIVA
;
A
#
# COMPACT_ATOMS: atom_id res chain seq x y z
N MET A 1 25.61 16.29 6.28
CA MET A 1 24.49 17.28 6.31
C MET A 1 23.31 16.78 7.15
N ARG A 2 22.40 17.67 7.56
CA ARG A 2 21.07 17.27 8.05
C ARG A 2 20.12 17.05 6.86
N PHE A 3 19.29 16.01 6.92
CA PHE A 3 18.24 15.73 5.95
C PHE A 3 16.91 15.55 6.67
N ARG A 4 15.85 16.20 6.19
CA ARG A 4 14.50 16.12 6.79
C ARG A 4 13.52 15.55 5.79
N ALA A 5 12.79 14.53 6.22
CA ALA A 5 11.83 13.85 5.38
C ALA A 5 10.45 13.79 6.04
N ALA A 6 9.41 13.79 5.22
CA ALA A 6 8.05 13.56 5.68
C ALA A 6 7.26 12.61 4.76
N THR A 7 6.20 12.03 5.31
CA THR A 7 5.20 11.27 4.55
C THR A 7 3.81 11.56 5.07
N LEU A 8 2.84 11.58 4.15
CA LEU A 8 1.42 11.74 4.48
C LEU A 8 0.55 10.97 3.49
N ASN A 9 -0.24 10.01 3.97
CA ASN A 9 -1.41 9.55 3.23
C ASN A 9 -2.43 10.69 3.20
N ALA A 10 -2.70 11.26 2.04
CA ALA A 10 -3.49 12.48 1.87
C ALA A 10 -5.01 12.22 1.79
N TRP A 11 -5.42 10.96 1.65
CA TRP A 11 -6.81 10.53 1.55
C TRP A 11 -7.63 11.35 0.52
N ALA A 12 -7.06 11.61 -0.66
CA ALA A 12 -7.64 12.49 -1.68
C ALA A 12 -8.44 11.70 -2.73
N PHE A 13 -9.43 10.93 -2.27
CA PHE A 13 -10.40 10.27 -3.17
C PHE A 13 -11.20 11.30 -3.95
N PRO A 14 -11.55 11.06 -5.23
CA PRO A 14 -12.38 11.98 -6.00
C PRO A 14 -13.77 12.13 -5.36
N GLU A 15 -14.31 13.35 -5.41
CA GLU A 15 -15.70 13.61 -5.03
C GLU A 15 -16.66 12.80 -5.93
N PRO A 16 -17.77 12.24 -5.39
CA PRO A 16 -18.32 12.42 -4.05
C PRO A 16 -17.80 11.41 -2.99
N PHE A 17 -16.77 10.62 -3.29
CA PHE A 17 -16.24 9.61 -2.37
C PHE A 17 -15.21 10.18 -1.38
N GLY A 18 -14.52 11.25 -1.78
CA GLY A 18 -13.70 12.06 -0.88
C GLY A 18 -14.53 13.01 -0.02
N HIS A 19 -13.88 13.65 0.95
CA HIS A 19 -14.49 14.68 1.79
C HIS A 19 -13.68 15.97 1.71
N ARG A 20 -14.26 17.02 1.13
CA ARG A 20 -13.68 18.39 1.10
C ARG A 20 -12.25 18.41 0.56
N VAL A 21 -11.99 17.63 -0.48
CA VAL A 21 -10.64 17.28 -0.96
C VAL A 21 -9.84 18.53 -1.31
N ASP A 22 -10.38 19.42 -2.13
CA ASP A 22 -9.73 20.69 -2.51
C ASP A 22 -9.29 21.52 -1.30
N SER A 23 -10.18 21.72 -0.33
CA SER A 23 -9.90 22.51 0.87
C SER A 23 -8.81 21.85 1.73
N ARG A 24 -8.84 20.52 1.87
CA ARG A 24 -7.80 19.79 2.61
C ARG A 24 -6.46 19.83 1.90
N MET A 25 -6.42 19.67 0.57
CA MET A 25 -5.17 19.75 -0.19
C MET A 25 -4.53 21.13 -0.10
N ARG A 26 -5.34 22.20 -0.09
CA ARG A 26 -4.85 23.56 0.16
C ARG A 26 -4.29 23.72 1.57
N ALA A 27 -5.01 23.23 2.59
CA ALA A 27 -4.53 23.26 3.97
C ALA A 27 -3.21 22.49 4.14
N ILE A 28 -3.09 21.29 3.56
CA ILE A 28 -1.83 20.53 3.52
C ILE A 28 -0.74 21.37 2.86
N GLY A 29 -1.05 21.95 1.70
CA GLY A 29 -0.14 22.81 0.94
C GLY A 29 0.37 24.02 1.73
N ASP A 30 -0.49 24.66 2.52
CA ASP A 30 -0.14 25.81 3.35
C ASP A 30 0.69 25.40 4.58
N GLY A 31 0.53 24.17 5.07
CA GLY A 31 1.35 23.62 6.15
C GLY A 31 2.77 23.17 5.74
N LEU A 32 3.09 23.11 4.43
CA LEU A 32 4.38 22.59 3.95
C LEU A 32 5.58 23.43 4.41
N GLU A 33 5.43 24.75 4.52
CA GLU A 33 6.51 25.65 4.93
C GLU A 33 6.99 25.30 6.35
N ALA A 34 6.05 25.08 7.27
CA ALA A 34 6.33 24.74 8.67
C ALA A 34 7.00 23.37 8.86
N LEU A 35 6.98 22.50 7.84
CA LEU A 35 7.69 21.23 7.91
C LEU A 35 9.21 21.40 7.72
N ASP A 36 9.64 22.42 6.97
CA ASP A 36 11.03 22.68 6.57
C ASP A 36 11.78 21.39 6.16
N VAL A 37 11.20 20.67 5.20
CA VAL A 37 11.69 19.37 4.69
C VAL A 37 12.57 19.51 3.45
N ASP A 38 13.44 18.52 3.25
CA ASP A 38 14.21 18.30 2.03
C ASP A 38 13.43 17.45 1.01
N ALA A 39 12.60 16.53 1.49
CA ALA A 39 11.70 15.73 0.67
C ALA A 39 10.44 15.33 1.44
N ILE A 40 9.33 15.23 0.72
CA ILE A 40 8.07 14.72 1.25
C ILE A 40 7.40 13.81 0.22
N ALA A 41 6.79 12.74 0.71
CA ALA A 41 5.98 11.86 -0.12
C ALA A 41 4.51 11.86 0.31
N PHE A 42 3.63 11.66 -0.66
CA PHE A 42 2.20 11.59 -0.42
C PHE A 42 1.60 10.34 -1.06
N GLN A 43 0.66 9.73 -0.36
CA GLN A 43 -0.13 8.61 -0.84
C GLN A 43 -1.61 9.03 -1.02
N GLU A 44 -2.37 8.23 -1.77
CA GLU A 44 -3.79 8.44 -2.05
C GLU A 44 -4.14 9.77 -2.76
N LEU A 45 -3.25 10.27 -3.61
CA LEU A 45 -3.53 11.40 -4.50
C LEU A 45 -4.06 10.93 -5.86
N TRP A 46 -5.37 10.67 -5.90
CA TRP A 46 -6.00 9.99 -7.03
C TRP A 46 -6.30 10.92 -8.22
N THR A 47 -6.46 12.22 -8.00
CA THR A 47 -6.80 13.20 -9.05
C THR A 47 -5.63 14.11 -9.43
N ALA A 48 -5.60 14.60 -10.68
CA ALA A 48 -4.55 15.50 -11.14
C ALA A 48 -4.61 16.84 -10.41
N GLU A 49 -5.82 17.30 -10.12
CA GLU A 49 -6.12 18.54 -9.41
C GLU A 49 -5.52 18.52 -8.01
N SER A 50 -5.69 17.42 -7.26
CA SER A 50 -5.13 17.26 -5.91
C SER A 50 -3.60 17.30 -5.94
N ARG A 51 -2.98 16.61 -6.92
CA ARG A 51 -1.53 16.60 -7.11
C ARG A 51 -1.01 17.98 -7.47
N ASP A 52 -1.68 18.68 -8.38
CA ASP A 52 -1.29 20.00 -8.84
C ASP A 52 -1.36 21.06 -7.74
N ILE A 53 -2.33 20.98 -6.81
CA ILE A 53 -2.39 21.85 -5.63
C ILE A 53 -1.11 21.69 -4.81
N LEU A 54 -0.72 20.46 -4.48
CA LEU A 54 0.45 20.18 -3.66
C LEU A 54 1.77 20.48 -4.37
N VAL A 55 1.88 20.19 -5.68
CA VAL A 55 3.07 20.56 -6.48
C VAL A 55 3.26 22.06 -6.51
N ARG A 56 2.19 22.84 -6.74
CA ARG A 56 2.26 24.31 -6.70
C ARG A 56 2.64 24.81 -5.30
N ALA A 57 2.05 24.25 -4.26
CA ALA A 57 2.36 24.62 -2.88
C ALA A 57 3.83 24.30 -2.52
N GLY A 58 4.32 23.12 -2.89
CA GLY A 58 5.70 22.71 -2.67
C GLY A 58 6.72 23.64 -3.33
N ARG A 59 6.47 24.05 -4.58
CA ARG A 59 7.33 25.04 -5.27
C ARG A 59 7.41 26.38 -4.54
N ARG A 60 6.32 26.83 -3.88
CA ARG A 60 6.35 28.09 -3.09
C ARG A 60 7.32 28.02 -1.92
N VAL A 61 7.62 26.83 -1.41
CA VAL A 61 8.49 26.59 -0.25
C VAL A 61 9.83 25.95 -0.63
N GLY A 62 10.20 26.01 -1.91
CA GLY A 62 11.49 25.50 -2.42
C GLY A 62 11.56 23.99 -2.67
N LEU A 63 10.44 23.27 -2.67
CA LEU A 63 10.37 21.88 -3.14
C LEU A 63 10.19 21.86 -4.67
N ASP A 64 11.21 22.33 -5.39
CA ASP A 64 11.13 22.63 -6.83
C ASP A 64 11.03 21.38 -7.72
N HIS A 65 11.46 20.23 -7.20
CA HIS A 65 11.50 18.98 -7.94
C HIS A 65 10.34 18.07 -7.51
N SER A 66 9.69 17.45 -8.48
CA SER A 66 8.59 16.53 -8.20
C SER A 66 8.55 15.34 -9.13
N TRP A 67 7.97 14.25 -8.63
CA TRP A 67 7.62 13.08 -9.42
C TRP A 67 6.21 12.60 -9.08
N GLN A 68 5.46 12.21 -10.11
CA GLN A 68 4.17 11.54 -10.02
C GLN A 68 4.02 10.55 -11.19
N SER A 69 3.21 9.51 -11.01
CA SER A 69 2.87 8.61 -12.11
C SER A 69 2.05 9.34 -13.19
N ARG A 70 2.40 9.13 -14.47
CA ARG A 70 1.73 9.75 -15.62
C ARG A 70 0.55 8.93 -16.17
N ALA A 71 0.08 7.91 -15.45
CA ALA A 71 -0.97 7.02 -15.95
C ALA A 71 -2.31 7.77 -16.17
N PRO A 72 -3.01 7.57 -17.31
CA PRO A 72 -4.19 8.37 -17.70
C PRO A 72 -5.43 8.25 -16.79
N ILE A 73 -5.58 7.13 -16.08
CA ILE A 73 -6.70 6.89 -15.15
C ILE A 73 -6.12 6.30 -13.87
N GLY A 74 -6.49 6.84 -12.71
CA GLY A 74 -6.21 6.26 -11.39
C GLY A 74 -4.78 6.42 -10.85
N GLY A 75 -3.75 6.64 -11.69
CA GLY A 75 -2.38 6.82 -11.22
C GLY A 75 -1.89 5.72 -10.25
N SER A 76 -0.80 5.99 -9.53
CA SER A 76 -0.39 5.18 -8.37
C SER A 76 -0.88 5.73 -7.04
N GLY A 77 -1.48 6.93 -7.05
CA GLY A 77 -1.76 7.72 -5.86
C GLY A 77 -0.51 8.32 -5.19
N LEU A 78 0.69 8.12 -5.76
CA LEU A 78 1.97 8.56 -5.19
C LEU A 78 2.44 9.90 -5.76
N LEU A 79 3.00 10.75 -4.91
CA LEU A 79 3.65 12.01 -5.26
C LEU A 79 4.89 12.21 -4.39
N VAL A 80 6.02 12.49 -5.02
CA VAL A 80 7.25 12.91 -4.35
C VAL A 80 7.49 14.38 -4.66
N LEU A 81 7.76 15.19 -3.63
CA LEU A 81 8.27 16.56 -3.74
C LEU A 81 9.66 16.62 -3.09
N SER A 82 10.60 17.35 -3.67
CA SER A 82 11.95 17.49 -3.13
C SER A 82 12.56 18.86 -3.42
N ARG A 83 13.33 19.33 -2.44
CA ARG A 83 14.25 20.47 -2.56
C ARG A 83 15.48 20.13 -3.41
N HIS A 84 15.85 18.85 -3.45
CA HIS A 84 17.03 18.37 -4.15
C HIS A 84 16.67 17.85 -5.55
N PRO A 85 17.52 18.06 -6.56
CA PRO A 85 17.29 17.54 -7.90
C PRO A 85 17.07 16.02 -7.93
N ILE A 86 16.01 15.60 -8.62
CA ILE A 86 15.74 14.18 -8.89
C ILE A 86 16.52 13.78 -10.15
N GLU A 87 17.59 12.99 -9.99
CA GLU A 87 18.44 12.56 -11.12
C GLU A 87 17.77 11.49 -11.98
N SER A 88 17.11 10.54 -11.32
CA SER A 88 16.35 9.51 -12.00
C SER A 88 15.30 8.92 -11.07
N VAL A 89 14.31 8.29 -11.69
CA VAL A 89 13.20 7.65 -11.00
C VAL A 89 13.00 6.24 -11.51
N ARG A 90 12.79 5.31 -10.59
CA ARG A 90 12.28 3.96 -10.89
C ARG A 90 10.94 3.79 -10.19
N PHE A 91 9.87 3.65 -10.97
CA PHE A 91 8.55 3.30 -10.46
C PHE A 91 8.22 1.88 -10.89
N GLU A 92 7.71 1.08 -9.95
CA GLU A 92 7.29 -0.29 -10.20
C GLU A 92 5.94 -0.52 -9.53
N THR A 93 4.95 -0.95 -10.33
CA THR A 93 3.67 -1.42 -9.81
C THR A 93 3.84 -2.78 -9.15
N PHE A 94 3.10 -3.03 -8.08
CA PHE A 94 3.08 -4.33 -7.45
C PHE A 94 2.42 -5.37 -8.36
N SER A 95 3.05 -6.53 -8.45
CA SER A 95 2.56 -7.66 -9.27
C SER A 95 1.30 -8.29 -8.69
N LEU A 96 0.97 -7.99 -7.43
CA LEU A 96 -0.26 -8.39 -6.74
C LEU A 96 -1.11 -7.13 -6.45
N PRO A 97 -1.90 -6.63 -7.43
CA PRO A 97 -2.61 -5.36 -7.32
C PRO A 97 -3.77 -5.39 -6.31
N ALA A 98 -4.70 -6.34 -6.43
CA ALA A 98 -5.72 -6.73 -5.44
C ALA A 98 -6.58 -7.86 -6.05
N ARG A 99 -7.72 -8.21 -5.42
CA ARG A 99 -8.68 -9.20 -5.93
C ARG A 99 -9.77 -8.57 -6.85
N PRO A 100 -9.88 -9.00 -8.12
CA PRO A 100 -10.99 -8.65 -9.01
C PRO A 100 -12.28 -9.46 -8.81
N PRO A 101 -13.45 -8.88 -9.12
CA PRO A 101 -13.81 -7.49 -8.85
C PRO A 101 -14.39 -7.39 -7.44
N ARG A 102 -13.74 -6.63 -6.57
CA ARG A 102 -14.34 -6.21 -5.30
C ARG A 102 -14.57 -4.71 -5.35
N LEU A 103 -15.82 -4.32 -5.61
CA LEU A 103 -16.22 -2.91 -5.68
C LEU A 103 -15.99 -2.18 -4.34
N ASP A 104 -15.94 -2.91 -3.24
CA ASP A 104 -15.64 -2.43 -1.89
C ASP A 104 -14.14 -2.38 -1.54
N HIS A 105 -13.26 -2.81 -2.46
CA HIS A 105 -11.79 -2.82 -2.29
C HIS A 105 -11.12 -1.95 -3.37
N PRO A 106 -11.09 -0.62 -3.19
CA PRO A 106 -10.61 0.32 -4.21
C PRO A 106 -9.14 0.11 -4.61
N ASP A 107 -8.34 -0.56 -3.76
CA ASP A 107 -6.95 -0.94 -4.06
C ASP A 107 -6.80 -1.75 -5.36
N TYR A 108 -7.85 -2.46 -5.80
CA TYR A 108 -7.86 -3.17 -7.09
C TYR A 108 -7.72 -2.24 -8.29
N TYR A 109 -8.28 -1.04 -8.18
CA TYR A 109 -8.36 -0.09 -9.28
C TYR A 109 -7.20 0.91 -9.29
N GLY A 110 -6.42 0.99 -8.21
CA GLY A 110 -5.24 1.82 -8.08
C GLY A 110 -3.97 1.05 -8.47
N GLY A 111 -3.11 1.64 -9.31
CA GLY A 111 -1.81 1.06 -9.67
C GLY A 111 -0.81 1.12 -8.51
N LYS A 112 -1.10 0.45 -7.39
CA LYS A 112 -0.25 0.45 -6.19
C LYS A 112 1.15 -0.05 -6.53
N GLY A 113 2.14 0.54 -5.88
CA GLY A 113 3.54 0.27 -6.18
C GLY A 113 4.47 0.99 -5.24
N PHE A 114 5.72 1.08 -5.65
CA PHE A 114 6.70 1.96 -5.04
C PHE A 114 7.41 2.80 -6.10
N VAL A 115 7.87 3.96 -5.70
CA VAL A 115 8.80 4.78 -6.46
C VAL A 115 10.11 4.91 -5.70
N ARG A 116 11.24 4.86 -6.41
CA ARG A 116 12.55 5.30 -5.94
C ARG A 116 12.97 6.54 -6.72
N ALA A 117 13.12 7.66 -6.03
CA ALA A 117 13.72 8.88 -6.56
C ALA A 117 15.16 9.02 -6.06
N ARG A 118 16.13 9.15 -6.97
CA ARG A 118 17.53 9.45 -6.63
C ARG A 118 17.69 10.95 -6.47
N LEU A 119 17.84 11.41 -5.23
CA LEU A 119 17.98 12.81 -4.88
C LEU A 119 19.46 13.18 -4.81
N ARG A 120 19.90 14.16 -5.60
CA ARG A 120 21.27 14.68 -5.55
C ARG A 120 21.40 15.73 -4.45
N THR A 121 21.99 15.33 -3.33
CA THR A 121 22.28 16.21 -2.20
C THR A 121 23.74 16.68 -2.22
N PRO A 122 24.13 17.70 -1.43
CA PRO A 122 25.53 18.09 -1.27
C PRO A 122 26.47 16.99 -0.76
N GLU A 123 25.96 16.01 0.01
CA GLU A 123 26.72 14.85 0.50
C GLU A 123 26.63 13.63 -0.44
N GLY A 124 26.11 13.82 -1.66
CA GLY A 124 25.91 12.75 -2.63
C GLY A 124 24.46 12.26 -2.73
N ILE A 125 24.28 11.07 -3.29
CA ILE A 125 22.94 10.55 -3.63
C ILE A 125 22.26 9.98 -2.39
N VAL A 126 21.01 10.39 -2.16
CA VAL A 126 20.07 9.73 -1.25
C VAL A 126 18.94 9.15 -2.09
N ASN A 127 18.61 7.88 -1.88
CA ASN A 127 17.44 7.29 -2.52
C ASN A 127 16.22 7.49 -1.61
N PHE A 128 15.27 8.28 -2.09
CA PHE A 128 14.00 8.54 -1.42
C PHE A 128 12.91 7.68 -2.06
N PHE A 129 12.34 6.78 -1.27
CA PHE A 129 11.28 5.89 -1.70
C PHE A 129 9.94 6.32 -1.13
N ASP A 130 8.91 6.16 -1.94
CA ASP A 130 7.52 6.28 -1.53
C ASP A 130 6.76 5.01 -1.93
N THR A 131 5.91 4.52 -1.04
CA THR A 131 5.08 3.35 -1.30
C THR A 131 3.74 3.41 -0.57
N HIS A 132 2.76 2.70 -1.13
CA HIS A 132 1.49 2.46 -0.46
C HIS A 132 1.14 0.98 -0.61
N LEU A 133 1.32 0.20 0.46
CA LEU A 133 1.03 -1.23 0.45
C LEU A 133 -0.48 -1.50 0.52
N HIS A 134 -0.87 -2.75 0.25
CA HIS A 134 -2.27 -3.16 0.22
C HIS A 134 -2.96 -3.00 1.59
N ALA A 135 -4.15 -2.40 1.57
CA ALA A 135 -4.87 -1.99 2.77
C ALA A 135 -5.38 -3.15 3.63
N ARG A 136 -5.64 -2.85 4.90
CA ARG A 136 -6.29 -3.78 5.86
C ARG A 136 -7.77 -3.46 6.01
N TYR A 137 -8.58 -4.08 5.15
CA TYR A 137 -10.02 -3.86 5.11
C TYR A 137 -10.77 -4.44 6.33
N ARG A 138 -10.52 -5.71 6.69
CA ARG A 138 -11.17 -6.41 7.83
C ARG A 138 -10.21 -6.76 8.97
N ASN A 139 -10.79 -6.97 10.16
CA ASN A 139 -10.09 -7.31 11.41
C ASN A 139 -10.11 -8.82 11.73
N ASP A 140 -10.79 -9.65 10.95
CA ASP A 140 -10.92 -11.08 11.22
C ASP A 140 -9.61 -11.86 10.96
N VAL A 141 -9.49 -13.00 11.65
CA VAL A 141 -8.26 -13.78 11.84
C VAL A 141 -7.60 -14.20 10.50
N SER A 142 -8.34 -14.25 9.40
CA SER A 142 -7.77 -14.33 8.05
C SER A 142 -7.51 -12.93 7.50
N HIS A 143 -6.28 -12.43 7.67
CA HIS A 143 -5.85 -11.20 7.01
C HIS A 143 -5.78 -11.43 5.50
N GLU A 144 -6.89 -11.18 4.83
CA GLU A 144 -7.13 -11.50 3.42
C GLU A 144 -5.99 -11.09 2.47
N TYR A 145 -5.34 -9.97 2.77
CA TYR A 145 -4.26 -9.41 1.95
C TYR A 145 -2.89 -9.46 2.61
N ARG A 146 -2.70 -10.29 3.65
CA ARG A 146 -1.38 -10.47 4.27
C ARG A 146 -0.37 -11.03 3.26
N ALA A 147 -0.71 -12.11 2.57
CA ALA A 147 0.18 -12.68 1.56
C ALA A 147 0.47 -11.69 0.42
N TYR A 148 -0.52 -10.88 0.04
CA TYR A 148 -0.35 -9.79 -0.94
C TYR A 148 0.69 -8.79 -0.46
N ARG A 149 0.57 -8.25 0.76
CA ARG A 149 1.58 -7.34 1.33
C ARG A 149 2.95 -7.99 1.42
N ILE A 150 3.05 -9.29 1.72
CA ILE A 150 4.34 -9.99 1.70
C ILE A 150 4.94 -9.99 0.29
N GLY A 151 4.16 -10.29 -0.75
CA GLY A 151 4.63 -10.20 -2.13
C GLY A 151 5.12 -8.79 -2.50
N GLN A 152 4.40 -7.76 -2.06
CA GLN A 152 4.78 -6.36 -2.24
C GLN A 152 6.08 -6.01 -1.51
N ILE A 153 6.24 -6.50 -0.27
CA ILE A 153 7.47 -6.36 0.52
C ILE A 153 8.63 -7.07 -0.15
N VAL A 154 8.43 -8.25 -0.75
CA VAL A 154 9.48 -8.96 -1.50
C VAL A 154 9.93 -8.12 -2.71
N GLN A 155 9.00 -7.54 -3.48
CA GLN A 155 9.36 -6.64 -4.59
C GLN A 155 10.13 -5.40 -4.11
N LEU A 156 9.67 -4.76 -3.04
CA LEU A 156 10.37 -3.62 -2.42
C LEU A 156 11.77 -4.02 -1.92
N ALA A 157 11.89 -5.21 -1.32
CA ALA A 157 13.15 -5.74 -0.84
C ALA A 157 14.15 -5.95 -1.97
N MET A 158 13.72 -6.49 -3.12
CA MET A 158 14.59 -6.64 -4.30
C MET A 158 15.20 -5.32 -4.75
N GLU A 159 14.43 -4.23 -4.77
CA GLU A 159 14.94 -2.93 -5.18
C GLU A 159 15.87 -2.32 -4.13
N THR A 160 15.47 -2.38 -2.86
CA THR A 160 16.30 -1.83 -1.77
C THR A 160 17.64 -2.57 -1.66
N LEU A 161 17.68 -3.89 -1.80
CA LEU A 161 18.91 -4.69 -1.73
C LEU A 161 19.90 -4.43 -2.87
N ARG A 162 19.41 -3.95 -4.03
CA ARG A 162 20.26 -3.58 -5.19
C ARG A 162 20.86 -2.18 -5.07
N THR A 163 20.46 -1.41 -4.06
CA THR A 163 20.84 0.00 -3.92
C THR A 163 21.99 0.17 -2.93
N ASN A 164 23.04 0.91 -3.32
CA ASN A 164 24.26 1.09 -2.53
C ASN A 164 24.26 2.37 -1.70
N GLU A 165 23.60 3.40 -2.20
CA GLU A 165 23.54 4.70 -1.56
C GLU A 165 22.47 4.67 -0.43
N PRO A 166 22.51 5.60 0.55
CA PRO A 166 21.58 5.59 1.67
C PRO A 166 20.12 5.63 1.20
N LEU A 167 19.26 4.98 1.99
CA LEU A 167 17.83 4.86 1.71
C LEU A 167 17.01 5.56 2.77
N ILE A 168 16.01 6.32 2.32
CA ILE A 168 14.88 6.76 3.13
C ILE A 168 13.64 6.20 2.45
N VAL A 169 12.91 5.30 3.12
CA VAL A 169 11.73 4.62 2.58
C VAL A 169 10.51 5.01 3.39
N VAL A 170 9.60 5.74 2.76
CA VAL A 170 8.44 6.32 3.43
C VAL A 170 7.13 5.82 2.83
N GLY A 171 6.04 5.99 3.58
CA GLY A 171 4.69 5.81 3.06
C GLY A 171 3.73 5.14 4.03
N ASP A 172 2.55 4.80 3.52
CA ASP A 172 1.55 3.98 4.21
C ASP A 172 1.82 2.50 3.90
N PHE A 173 2.40 1.81 4.88
CA PHE A 173 2.73 0.40 4.73
C PHE A 173 1.54 -0.51 5.07
N ASN A 174 0.44 -0.01 5.63
CA ASN A 174 -0.70 -0.82 6.03
C ASN A 174 -0.35 -2.05 6.90
N ILE A 175 0.78 -1.98 7.62
CA ILE A 175 1.28 -2.97 8.58
C ILE A 175 1.53 -2.28 9.91
N ARG A 176 1.51 -3.03 11.01
CA ARG A 176 1.75 -2.52 12.35
C ARG A 176 3.09 -3.01 12.88
N PRO A 177 3.71 -2.27 13.82
CA PRO A 177 4.82 -2.81 14.60
C PRO A 177 4.39 -4.12 15.26
N GLY A 178 5.24 -5.15 15.15
CA GLY A 178 4.99 -6.49 15.72
C GLY A 178 4.34 -7.49 14.75
N ASP A 179 3.75 -7.03 13.65
CA ASP A 179 3.19 -7.92 12.63
C ASP A 179 4.28 -8.76 11.92
N PRO A 180 3.95 -9.96 11.42
CA PRO A 180 4.86 -10.74 10.60
C PRO A 180 5.41 -9.96 9.40
N GLU A 181 4.55 -9.19 8.70
CA GLU A 181 4.97 -8.38 7.56
C GLU A 181 6.05 -7.34 7.93
N TYR A 182 5.93 -6.71 9.11
CA TYR A 182 6.90 -5.74 9.60
C TYR A 182 8.27 -6.40 9.87
N ARG A 183 8.27 -7.60 10.47
CA ARG A 183 9.52 -8.37 10.70
C ARG A 183 10.14 -8.85 9.40
N VAL A 184 9.32 -9.28 8.45
CA VAL A 184 9.78 -9.66 7.11
C VAL A 184 10.43 -8.47 6.41
N LEU A 185 9.78 -7.30 6.41
CA LEU A 185 10.34 -6.08 5.79
C LEU A 185 11.72 -5.75 6.38
N GLN A 186 11.83 -5.62 7.71
CA GLN A 186 13.11 -5.28 8.33
C GLN A 186 14.17 -6.37 8.13
N GLY A 187 13.77 -7.64 8.27
CA GLY A 187 14.68 -8.77 8.15
C GLY A 187 15.17 -9.00 6.73
N LEU A 188 14.36 -8.71 5.70
CA LEU A 188 14.79 -8.83 4.31
C LEU A 188 15.67 -7.66 3.86
N THR A 189 15.40 -6.46 4.37
CA THR A 189 15.96 -5.22 3.79
C THR A 189 17.00 -4.52 4.66
N GLY A 190 17.12 -4.91 5.93
CA GLY A 190 17.91 -4.17 6.92
C GLY A 190 17.37 -2.78 7.24
N LEU A 191 16.16 -2.43 6.78
CA LEU A 191 15.52 -1.15 7.05
C LEU A 191 15.22 -1.00 8.55
N ARG A 192 15.57 0.16 9.07
CA ARG A 192 15.39 0.52 10.47
C ARG A 192 14.27 1.54 10.59
N ASP A 193 13.36 1.33 11.52
CA ASP A 193 12.21 2.21 11.74
C ASP A 193 12.66 3.44 12.50
N ALA A 194 12.66 4.61 11.84
CA ALA A 194 13.22 5.84 12.38
C ALA A 194 12.57 6.23 13.72
N ALA A 195 11.26 6.00 13.86
CA ALA A 195 10.51 6.37 15.06
C ALA A 195 10.72 5.38 16.21
N ALA A 196 10.97 4.10 15.89
CA ALA A 196 11.38 3.12 16.88
C ALA A 196 12.82 3.38 17.36
N GLU A 197 13.74 3.73 16.45
CA GLU A 197 15.13 4.07 16.79
C GLU A 197 15.24 5.30 17.70
N SER A 198 14.45 6.35 17.44
CA SER A 198 14.45 7.57 18.24
C SER A 198 13.59 7.50 19.50
N GLY A 199 12.85 6.41 19.73
CA GLY A 199 11.97 6.25 20.88
C GLY A 199 10.72 7.15 20.85
N THR A 200 10.34 7.66 19.68
CA THR A 200 9.25 8.64 19.47
C THR A 200 8.10 8.07 18.64
N ALA A 201 7.96 6.75 18.62
CA ALA A 201 6.89 6.05 17.89
C ALA A 201 5.50 6.43 18.40
N GLN A 202 4.65 6.93 17.50
CA GLN A 202 3.28 7.36 17.81
C GLN A 202 2.30 6.83 16.75
N PRO A 203 1.02 6.58 17.10
CA PRO A 203 0.01 6.20 16.12
C PRO A 203 -0.19 7.28 15.05
N THR A 204 -0.33 6.85 13.80
CA THR A 204 -0.61 7.73 12.65
C THR A 204 -2.08 7.70 12.28
N VAL A 205 -2.82 6.70 12.77
CA VAL A 205 -4.26 6.61 12.62
C VAL A 205 -4.90 6.49 13.99
N THR A 206 -5.70 7.48 14.35
CA THR A 206 -6.28 7.63 15.69
C THR A 206 -7.79 7.82 15.65
N ARG A 207 -8.47 7.42 16.72
CA ARG A 207 -9.91 7.68 16.92
C ARG A 207 -10.23 9.15 17.20
N SER A 208 -9.24 9.94 17.62
CA SER A 208 -9.39 11.39 17.82
C SER A 208 -9.52 12.14 16.49
N ASN A 209 -9.12 11.53 15.37
CA ASN A 209 -9.32 12.10 14.04
C ASN A 209 -10.83 12.21 13.71
N PRO A 210 -11.34 13.38 13.28
CA PRO A 210 -12.76 13.59 12.99
C PRO A 210 -13.36 12.57 12.01
N TYR A 211 -12.59 12.14 11.00
CA TYR A 211 -13.02 11.17 9.98
C TYR A 211 -13.07 9.73 10.48
N ARG A 212 -12.59 9.47 11.70
CA ARG A 212 -12.55 8.14 12.31
C ARG A 212 -13.25 8.07 13.65
N SER A 213 -13.95 9.13 14.05
CA SER A 213 -14.73 9.22 15.29
C SER A 213 -15.75 8.08 15.46
N HIS A 214 -16.30 7.55 14.35
CA HIS A 214 -17.24 6.43 14.33
C HIS A 214 -16.58 5.05 14.17
N SER A 215 -15.25 4.97 14.16
CA SER A 215 -14.53 3.71 13.90
C SER A 215 -14.25 2.93 15.19
N ASP A 216 -14.67 1.67 15.23
CA ASP A 216 -14.30 0.74 16.30
C ASP A 216 -12.84 0.24 16.20
N LYS A 217 -12.10 0.60 15.15
CA LYS A 217 -10.71 0.17 15.00
C LYS A 217 -9.83 0.87 16.05
N PRO A 218 -8.89 0.15 16.71
CA PRO A 218 -7.96 0.78 17.64
C PRO A 218 -6.99 1.72 16.93
N ASN A 219 -6.38 2.63 17.70
CA ASN A 219 -5.27 3.44 17.24
C ASN A 219 -4.15 2.55 16.69
N ARG A 220 -3.54 2.95 15.59
CA ARG A 220 -2.52 2.16 14.90
C ARG A 220 -1.48 3.07 14.27
N ARG A 221 -0.24 2.57 14.22
CA ARG A 221 0.85 3.15 13.46
C ARG A 221 1.04 2.30 12.21
N ILE A 222 0.71 2.87 11.06
CA ILE A 222 0.80 2.18 9.76
C ILE A 222 1.57 2.98 8.71
N ASP A 223 1.84 4.26 9.00
CA ASP A 223 2.69 5.12 8.19
C ASP A 223 4.07 5.19 8.83
N PHE A 224 5.11 5.05 8.02
CA PHE A 224 6.48 4.91 8.51
C PHE A 224 7.46 5.74 7.70
N ILE A 225 8.57 6.09 8.37
CA ILE A 225 9.81 6.44 7.71
C ILE A 225 10.85 5.40 8.15
N PHE A 226 11.29 4.58 7.20
CA PHE A 226 12.39 3.64 7.40
C PHE A 226 13.67 4.19 6.79
N VAL A 227 14.80 3.83 7.39
CA VAL A 227 16.12 4.25 6.92
C VAL A 227 17.09 3.09 6.81
N ARG A 228 18.06 3.25 5.91
CA ARG A 228 19.22 2.37 5.83
C ARG A 228 20.45 3.16 5.41
N ASP A 229 21.59 2.80 5.98
CA ASP A 229 22.88 3.32 5.55
C ASP A 229 23.18 2.93 4.10
N GLY A 230 24.01 3.74 3.45
CA GLY A 230 24.68 3.35 2.22
C GLY A 230 26.02 2.68 2.52
N VAL A 231 26.71 2.21 1.49
CA VAL A 231 28.05 1.62 1.62
C VAL A 231 29.06 2.67 2.14
N GLN A 232 28.96 3.91 1.64
CA GLN A 232 29.88 5.00 1.95
C GLN A 232 29.28 6.12 2.82
N HIS A 233 28.00 6.02 3.18
CA HIS A 233 27.31 7.04 3.95
C HIS A 233 26.47 6.42 5.06
N ARG A 234 26.49 7.03 6.25
CA ARG A 234 25.60 6.66 7.36
C ARG A 234 24.40 7.59 7.40
N LEU A 235 23.26 7.03 7.78
CA LEU A 235 22.01 7.75 7.94
C LEU A 235 21.43 7.46 9.33
N ARG A 236 21.61 8.40 10.26
CA ARG A 236 21.19 8.25 11.66
C ARG A 236 19.92 9.05 11.94
N SER A 237 18.86 8.37 12.37
CA SER A 237 17.65 9.03 12.88
C SER A 237 17.97 9.84 14.13
N LYS A 238 17.53 11.10 14.17
CA LYS A 238 17.64 11.98 15.34
C LYS A 238 16.34 12.06 16.10
N THR A 239 15.29 12.41 15.39
CA THR A 239 13.97 12.65 15.96
C THR A 239 12.91 12.33 14.93
N THR A 240 11.76 11.87 15.41
CA THR A 240 10.55 11.78 14.62
C THR A 240 9.40 12.43 15.36
N ARG A 241 8.45 12.96 14.62
CA ARG A 241 7.21 13.52 15.18
C ARG A 241 6.04 13.29 14.24
N ILE A 242 4.85 13.33 14.80
CA ILE A 242 3.61 13.40 14.05
C ILE A 242 3.42 14.83 13.53
N VAL A 243 2.87 14.95 12.33
CA VAL A 243 2.52 16.22 11.67
C VAL A 243 1.16 16.08 11.02
N PHE A 244 0.48 17.21 10.74
CA PHE A 244 -0.83 17.21 10.10
C PHE A 244 -1.90 16.40 10.87
N ASP A 245 -1.84 16.39 12.21
CA ASP A 245 -2.83 15.75 13.08
C ASP A 245 -3.82 16.75 13.70
N GLU A 246 -3.66 18.04 13.39
CA GLU A 246 -4.49 19.09 13.95
C GLU A 246 -5.93 19.03 13.41
N VAL A 247 -6.86 19.49 14.24
CA VAL A 247 -8.29 19.62 13.91
C VAL A 247 -8.62 21.08 13.70
N PHE A 248 -9.22 21.41 12.56
CA PHE A 248 -9.56 22.77 12.17
C PHE A 248 -10.91 22.84 11.45
N PRO A 249 -11.60 23.99 11.48
CA PRO A 249 -12.88 24.12 10.80
C PRO A 249 -12.72 24.29 9.29
N ILE A 250 -13.51 23.56 8.49
CA ILE A 250 -13.74 23.86 7.07
C ILE A 250 -15.24 24.06 6.90
N SER A 251 -15.65 25.27 6.49
CA SER A 251 -17.07 25.63 6.35
C SER A 251 -17.90 25.37 7.63
N GLY A 252 -17.31 25.58 8.81
CA GLY A 252 -17.97 25.40 10.11
C GLY A 252 -17.93 23.98 10.69
N GLU A 253 -17.47 22.99 9.92
CA GLU A 253 -17.35 21.59 10.39
C GLU A 253 -15.93 21.25 10.83
N LYS A 254 -15.81 20.39 11.86
CA LYS A 254 -14.50 19.89 12.31
C LYS A 254 -13.89 18.97 11.26
N ASN A 255 -12.71 19.32 10.80
CA ASN A 255 -11.94 18.60 9.80
C ASN A 255 -10.51 18.39 10.29
N SER A 256 -9.77 17.53 9.60
CA SER A 256 -8.33 17.41 9.72
C SER A 256 -7.73 17.38 8.30
N TYR A 257 -6.41 17.33 8.18
CA TYR A 257 -5.73 17.32 6.88
C TYR A 257 -6.03 16.03 6.10
N SER A 258 -6.07 14.91 6.81
CA SER A 258 -6.36 13.57 6.28
C SER A 258 -6.97 12.70 7.39
N ASP A 259 -7.43 11.48 7.07
CA ASP A 259 -7.80 10.46 8.07
C ASP A 259 -6.57 9.74 8.65
N HIS A 260 -5.38 10.12 8.18
CA HIS A 260 -4.06 9.79 8.70
C HIS A 260 -3.35 11.07 9.17
N ALA A 261 -2.53 10.94 10.20
CA ALA A 261 -1.51 11.92 10.53
C ALA A 261 -0.21 11.58 9.78
N GLY A 262 0.51 12.61 9.36
CA GLY A 262 1.81 12.46 8.72
C GLY A 262 2.92 12.13 9.71
N VAL A 263 4.03 11.62 9.19
CA VAL A 263 5.26 11.36 9.94
C VAL A 263 6.34 12.26 9.39
N TRP A 264 7.07 12.94 10.27
CA TRP A 264 8.25 13.73 9.93
C TRP A 264 9.46 13.20 10.69
N ALA A 265 10.63 13.21 10.06
CA ALA A 265 11.88 12.78 10.68
C ALA A 265 13.08 13.63 10.21
N GLU A 266 14.03 13.81 11.12
CA GLU A 266 15.35 14.41 10.84
C GLU A 266 16.46 13.37 10.97
N PHE A 267 17.40 13.44 10.03
CA PHE A 267 18.53 12.52 9.92
C PHE A 267 19.84 13.29 9.83
N ASP A 268 20.89 12.74 10.43
CA ASP A 268 22.26 13.08 10.05
C ASP A 268 22.70 12.15 8.92
N LEU A 269 23.06 12.77 7.79
CA LEU A 269 23.72 12.12 6.65
C LEU A 269 25.21 12.42 6.72
N GLU A 270 26.00 11.40 6.99
CA GLU A 270 27.45 11.50 7.20
C GLU A 270 28.21 10.69 6.15
N SER A 271 29.24 11.30 5.58
CA SER A 271 30.25 10.63 4.75
C SER A 271 31.13 9.73 5.62
N ALA A 272 30.64 8.52 5.89
CA ALA A 272 31.31 7.52 6.72
C ALA A 272 30.90 6.11 6.25
N PRO A 273 31.81 5.11 6.31
CA PRO A 273 31.48 3.73 5.97
C PRO A 273 30.25 3.24 6.75
N GLY A 274 29.19 2.91 6.02
CA GLY A 274 27.96 2.35 6.60
C GLY A 274 28.12 0.87 6.94
N SER A 275 27.02 0.23 7.35
CA SER A 275 27.00 -1.20 7.70
C SER A 275 27.16 -2.15 6.50
N GLY A 276 27.54 -1.65 5.31
CA GLY A 276 27.54 -2.41 4.06
C GLY A 276 26.14 -2.75 3.56
N ARG A 277 26.07 -3.60 2.52
CA ARG A 277 24.78 -4.13 2.06
C ARG A 277 24.20 -5.08 3.12
N PRO A 278 22.92 -4.93 3.49
CA PRO A 278 22.30 -5.79 4.47
C PRO A 278 22.18 -7.21 3.92
N VAL A 279 22.41 -8.19 4.78
CA VAL A 279 22.17 -9.60 4.49
C VAL A 279 20.75 -9.95 4.94
N PRO A 280 19.87 -10.43 4.05
CA PRO A 280 18.52 -10.80 4.45
C PRO A 280 18.56 -11.95 5.48
N LYS A 281 17.80 -11.83 6.55
CA LYS A 281 17.84 -12.79 7.67
C LYS A 281 17.16 -14.12 7.33
N PRO A 282 17.79 -15.29 7.63
CA PRO A 282 17.20 -16.61 7.41
C PRO A 282 15.76 -16.77 7.92
N GLU A 283 15.45 -16.25 9.11
CA GLU A 283 14.09 -16.31 9.65
C GLU A 283 13.08 -15.44 8.90
N ALA A 284 13.49 -14.29 8.36
CA ALA A 284 12.61 -13.42 7.59
C ALA A 284 12.25 -14.05 6.24
N ILE A 285 13.20 -14.76 5.63
CA ILE A 285 13.00 -15.50 4.37
C ILE A 285 12.04 -16.66 4.58
N ARG A 286 12.27 -17.48 5.61
CA ARG A 286 11.37 -18.58 5.96
C ARG A 286 9.96 -18.06 6.24
N MET A 287 9.85 -16.95 6.97
CA MET A 287 8.56 -16.33 7.27
C MET A 287 7.88 -15.79 6.01
N ALA A 288 8.61 -15.11 5.13
CA ALA A 288 8.07 -14.62 3.86
C ALA A 288 7.59 -15.77 2.97
N SER A 289 8.40 -16.81 2.78
CA SER A 289 8.04 -18.00 1.99
C SER A 289 6.81 -18.71 2.57
N GLN A 290 6.74 -18.89 3.89
CA GLN A 290 5.55 -19.46 4.55
C GLN A 290 4.29 -18.62 4.30
N LEU A 291 4.38 -17.30 4.36
CA LEU A 291 3.24 -16.41 4.13
C LEU A 291 2.84 -16.36 2.64
N LEU A 292 3.79 -16.48 1.71
CA LEU A 292 3.49 -16.63 0.28
C LEU A 292 2.79 -17.96 0.00
N ALA A 293 3.27 -19.06 0.60
CA ALA A 293 2.65 -20.38 0.50
C ALA A 293 1.22 -20.39 1.09
N GLN A 294 0.98 -19.66 2.18
CA GLN A 294 -0.38 -19.43 2.68
C GLN A 294 -1.24 -18.72 1.63
N GLY A 295 -0.71 -17.69 0.95
CA GLY A 295 -1.38 -17.02 -0.16
C GLY A 295 -1.77 -17.95 -1.30
N ILE A 296 -0.88 -18.87 -1.69
CA ILE A 296 -1.13 -19.91 -2.70
C ILE A 296 -2.26 -20.84 -2.24
N ALA A 297 -2.19 -21.34 -1.00
CA ALA A 297 -3.22 -22.22 -0.46
C ALA A 297 -4.59 -21.53 -0.39
N GLU A 298 -4.63 -20.27 0.03
CA GLU A 298 -5.86 -19.48 0.06
C GLU A 298 -6.40 -19.23 -1.35
N ALA A 299 -5.55 -18.94 -2.33
CA ALA A 299 -5.95 -18.75 -3.73
C ALA A 299 -6.53 -20.03 -4.34
N HIS A 300 -5.92 -21.19 -4.07
CA HIS A 300 -6.49 -22.48 -4.46
C HIS A 300 -7.83 -22.77 -3.78
N HIS A 301 -7.93 -22.51 -2.48
CA HIS A 301 -9.17 -22.70 -1.74
C HIS A 301 -10.32 -21.84 -2.31
N ARG A 302 -10.05 -20.56 -2.57
CA ARG A 302 -11.01 -19.65 -3.22
C ARG A 302 -11.44 -20.15 -4.58
N ARG A 303 -10.49 -20.50 -5.46
CA ARG A 303 -10.80 -21.01 -6.80
C ARG A 303 -11.69 -22.25 -6.73
N LYS A 304 -11.44 -23.16 -5.78
CA LYS A 304 -12.30 -24.33 -5.56
C LYS A 304 -13.71 -23.92 -5.10
N SER A 305 -13.81 -22.98 -4.16
CA SER A 305 -15.10 -22.46 -3.68
C SER A 305 -15.90 -21.79 -4.80
N ASP A 306 -15.27 -20.96 -5.62
CA ASP A 306 -15.92 -20.26 -6.72
C ASP A 306 -16.44 -21.24 -7.79
N ARG A 307 -15.65 -22.26 -8.12
CA ARG A 307 -16.07 -23.36 -9.02
C ARG A 307 -17.28 -24.13 -8.48
N LEU A 308 -17.32 -24.40 -7.18
CA LEU A 308 -18.44 -25.09 -6.55
C LEU A 308 -19.71 -24.24 -6.59
N LEU A 309 -19.61 -22.94 -6.30
CA LEU A 309 -20.73 -22.00 -6.40
C LEU A 309 -21.23 -21.88 -7.85
N ALA A 310 -20.32 -21.82 -8.82
CA ALA A 310 -20.67 -21.80 -10.24
C ALA A 310 -21.38 -23.08 -10.69
N GLY A 311 -20.86 -24.24 -10.28
CA GLY A 311 -21.46 -25.54 -10.56
C GLY A 311 -22.85 -25.68 -9.94
N ALA A 312 -23.03 -25.23 -8.69
CA ALA A 312 -24.33 -25.19 -8.03
C ALA A 312 -25.31 -24.26 -8.75
N GLY A 313 -24.85 -23.09 -9.20
CA GLY A 313 -25.64 -22.17 -10.02
C GLY A 313 -26.09 -22.82 -11.34
N LEU A 314 -25.16 -23.41 -12.10
CA LEU A 314 -25.47 -24.09 -13.36
C LEU A 314 -26.45 -25.27 -13.14
N GLY A 315 -26.26 -26.07 -12.09
CA GLY A 315 -27.17 -27.15 -11.73
C GLY A 315 -28.59 -26.67 -11.41
N ALA A 316 -28.71 -25.58 -10.64
CA ALA A 316 -29.99 -24.94 -10.38
C ALA A 316 -30.67 -24.43 -11.66
N ALA A 317 -29.90 -23.80 -12.57
CA ALA A 317 -30.42 -23.33 -13.86
C ALA A 317 -30.99 -24.48 -14.70
N VAL A 318 -30.26 -25.60 -14.82
CA VAL A 318 -30.71 -26.79 -15.55
C VAL A 318 -31.99 -27.40 -14.94
N LEU A 319 -32.09 -27.47 -13.61
CA LEU A 319 -33.30 -27.95 -12.95
C LEU A 319 -34.51 -27.03 -13.19
N THR A 320 -34.31 -25.71 -13.29
CA THR A 320 -35.39 -24.78 -13.60
C THR A 320 -35.91 -24.89 -15.04
N THR A 321 -35.05 -25.26 -16.00
CA THR A 321 -35.42 -25.44 -17.42
C THR A 321 -36.08 -26.79 -17.67
N ILE A 322 -35.59 -27.87 -17.04
CA ILE A 322 -36.15 -29.23 -17.21
C ILE A 322 -37.52 -29.39 -16.53
N GLY A 323 -37.80 -28.71 -15.41
CA GLY A 323 -39.10 -28.74 -14.73
C GLY A 323 -40.23 -27.97 -15.45
N GLY A 324 -40.12 -27.79 -16.77
CA GLY A 324 -40.84 -26.80 -17.58
C GLY A 324 -41.88 -27.35 -18.55
N HIS A 325 -42.32 -28.61 -18.46
CA HIS A 325 -43.38 -29.13 -19.35
C HIS A 325 -44.59 -29.62 -18.55
N ASP A 326 -45.50 -28.70 -18.19
CA ASP A 326 -46.91 -29.06 -18.01
C ASP A 326 -47.87 -27.88 -18.22
N ARG A 327 -49.01 -28.15 -18.86
CA ARG A 327 -49.97 -27.17 -19.41
C ARG A 327 -51.20 -27.01 -18.51
N ARG A 328 -51.10 -26.18 -17.47
CA ARG A 328 -52.20 -25.35 -16.88
C ARG A 328 -51.63 -24.44 -15.77
N ILE A 329 -52.13 -23.21 -15.63
CA ILE A 329 -51.58 -22.18 -14.72
C ILE A 329 -52.37 -22.17 -13.41
N SER A 330 -51.71 -22.36 -12.26
CA SER A 330 -52.30 -22.29 -10.90
C SER A 330 -51.48 -21.38 -9.97
N ARG A 331 -52.02 -20.95 -8.81
CA ARG A 331 -51.33 -20.11 -7.81
C ARG A 331 -49.96 -20.70 -7.35
N ARG A 332 -49.80 -22.03 -7.35
CA ARG A 332 -48.51 -22.70 -7.08
C ARG A 332 -47.46 -22.44 -8.17
N ARG A 333 -47.88 -22.21 -9.42
CA ARG A 333 -46.99 -21.87 -10.54
C ARG A 333 -46.47 -20.44 -10.47
N LEU A 334 -47.27 -19.49 -9.95
CA LEU A 334 -46.82 -18.12 -9.68
C LEU A 334 -45.69 -18.14 -8.64
N LEU A 335 -45.89 -18.83 -7.51
CA LEU A 335 -44.86 -19.00 -6.48
C LEU A 335 -43.58 -19.65 -7.04
N ARG A 336 -43.73 -20.69 -7.88
CA ARG A 336 -42.61 -21.37 -8.53
C ARG A 336 -41.89 -20.48 -9.55
N ASN A 337 -42.61 -19.63 -10.27
CA ASN A 337 -42.02 -18.66 -11.20
C ASN A 337 -41.32 -17.51 -10.47
N THR A 338 -41.84 -17.06 -9.32
CA THR A 338 -41.16 -16.10 -8.44
C THR A 338 -39.88 -16.69 -7.85
N LEU A 339 -39.90 -17.96 -7.39
CA LEU A 339 -38.70 -18.68 -6.96
C LEU A 339 -37.68 -18.88 -8.09
N ARG A 340 -38.14 -19.16 -9.33
CA ARG A 340 -37.28 -19.21 -10.52
C ARG A 340 -36.68 -17.86 -10.87
N GLY A 341 -37.44 -16.77 -10.76
CA GLY A 341 -36.97 -15.40 -10.95
C GLY A 341 -35.91 -15.02 -9.91
N ILE A 342 -36.13 -15.37 -8.64
CA ILE A 342 -35.14 -15.20 -7.57
C ILE A 342 -33.87 -16.01 -7.88
N GLY A 343 -34.01 -17.26 -8.35
CA GLY A 343 -32.89 -18.09 -8.79
C GLY A 343 -32.08 -17.47 -9.94
N ILE A 344 -32.74 -16.96 -10.98
CA ILE A 344 -32.09 -16.29 -12.13
C ILE A 344 -31.41 -14.98 -11.71
N VAL A 345 -32.02 -14.19 -10.82
CA VAL A 345 -31.41 -12.96 -10.29
C VAL A 345 -30.22 -13.26 -9.37
N SER A 346 -30.20 -14.42 -8.71
CA SER A 346 -29.05 -14.89 -7.93
C SER A 346 -27.98 -15.63 -8.76
N LEU A 347 -28.27 -15.96 -10.03
CA LEU A 347 -27.33 -16.61 -10.97
C LEU A 347 -26.34 -15.65 -11.62
N THR A 348 -26.74 -14.41 -11.88
CA THR A 348 -25.94 -13.42 -12.62
C THR A 348 -24.63 -13.05 -11.90
N PRO A 349 -24.62 -12.83 -10.56
CA PRO A 349 -23.38 -12.61 -9.84
C PRO A 349 -22.51 -13.88 -9.82
N GLY A 350 -23.07 -15.06 -9.51
CA GLY A 350 -22.29 -16.29 -9.35
C GLY A 350 -21.54 -16.76 -10.60
N ILE A 351 -22.17 -16.65 -11.78
CA ILE A 351 -21.53 -16.99 -13.06
C ILE A 351 -20.49 -15.92 -13.44
N GLY A 352 -20.79 -14.63 -13.23
CA GLY A 352 -19.85 -13.54 -13.47
C GLY A 352 -18.60 -13.63 -12.59
N PHE A 353 -18.77 -13.86 -11.28
CA PHE A 353 -17.68 -14.03 -10.33
C PHE A 353 -16.83 -15.27 -10.64
N SER A 354 -17.44 -16.39 -11.05
CA SER A 354 -16.69 -17.60 -11.41
C SER A 354 -15.89 -17.47 -12.71
N LEU A 355 -16.43 -16.75 -13.71
CA LEU A 355 -15.68 -16.51 -14.95
C LEU A 355 -14.50 -15.57 -14.69
N LEU A 356 -14.70 -14.56 -13.85
CA LEU A 356 -13.63 -13.64 -13.45
C LEU A 356 -12.57 -14.37 -12.61
N SER A 357 -12.96 -15.23 -11.67
CA SER A 357 -11.98 -15.99 -10.88
C SER A 357 -11.14 -16.96 -11.73
N GLU A 358 -11.70 -17.56 -12.79
CA GLU A 358 -10.92 -18.40 -13.71
C GLU A 358 -9.96 -17.64 -14.62
N VAL A 359 -10.25 -16.36 -14.92
CA VAL A 359 -9.35 -15.50 -15.69
C VAL A 359 -8.20 -14.97 -14.83
N PHE A 360 -8.48 -14.56 -13.59
CA PHE A 360 -7.50 -13.88 -12.74
C PHE A 360 -6.71 -14.81 -11.80
N ALA A 361 -7.32 -15.87 -11.27
CA ALA A 361 -6.65 -16.77 -10.32
C ALA A 361 -5.38 -17.45 -10.87
N PRO A 362 -5.29 -17.84 -12.17
CA PRO A 362 -4.05 -18.38 -12.72
C PRO A 362 -2.88 -17.38 -12.67
N GLU A 363 -3.14 -16.09 -12.87
CA GLU A 363 -2.11 -15.06 -12.80
C GLU A 363 -1.69 -14.74 -11.36
N GLU A 364 -2.66 -14.72 -10.43
CA GLU A 364 -2.41 -14.59 -9.00
C GLU A 364 -1.47 -15.70 -8.49
N LEU A 365 -1.80 -16.97 -8.78
CA LEU A 365 -1.01 -18.14 -8.36
C LEU A 365 0.40 -18.10 -8.95
N ARG A 366 0.53 -17.89 -10.27
CA ARG A 366 1.85 -17.75 -10.92
C ARG A 366 2.67 -16.62 -10.33
N THR A 367 2.03 -15.54 -9.89
CA THR A 367 2.71 -14.42 -9.26
C THR A 367 3.23 -14.77 -7.87
N PHE A 368 2.45 -15.46 -7.04
CA PHE A 368 2.95 -15.96 -5.76
C PHE A 368 4.15 -16.92 -5.93
N GLU A 369 4.04 -17.89 -6.85
CA GLU A 369 5.13 -18.83 -7.15
C GLU A 369 6.39 -18.11 -7.62
N ARG A 370 6.24 -17.14 -8.53
CA ARG A 370 7.35 -16.31 -9.01
C ARG A 370 8.01 -15.51 -7.89
N LEU A 371 7.23 -14.92 -6.99
CA LEU A 371 7.76 -14.15 -5.86
C LEU A 371 8.50 -15.04 -4.85
N ASP A 372 8.02 -16.26 -4.60
CA ASP A 372 8.70 -17.23 -3.74
C ASP A 372 10.00 -17.76 -4.37
N ALA A 373 9.99 -18.02 -5.68
CA ALA A 373 11.19 -18.37 -6.44
C ALA A 373 12.21 -17.21 -6.45
N GLN A 374 11.74 -15.97 -6.62
CA GLN A 374 12.59 -14.79 -6.54
C GLN A 374 13.19 -14.62 -5.15
N LEU A 375 12.40 -14.79 -4.10
CA LEU A 375 12.85 -14.74 -2.71
C LEU A 375 13.97 -15.75 -2.47
N SER A 376 13.83 -16.98 -2.97
CA SER A 376 14.84 -18.04 -2.86
C SER A 376 16.14 -17.71 -3.61
N ASN A 377 16.05 -16.94 -4.69
CA ASN A 377 17.16 -16.53 -5.55
C ASN A 377 17.71 -15.12 -5.21
N MET A 378 17.33 -14.52 -4.08
CA MET A 378 17.93 -13.25 -3.66
C MET A 378 19.46 -13.41 -3.55
N PRO A 379 20.26 -12.38 -3.90
CA PRO A 379 21.71 -12.45 -3.82
C PRO A 379 22.14 -12.62 -2.36
N TRP A 380 22.32 -13.88 -1.95
CA TRP A 380 22.90 -14.27 -0.69
C TRP A 380 24.38 -13.93 -0.72
N PRO A 381 24.95 -13.29 0.31
CA PRO A 381 26.35 -13.58 0.60
C PRO A 381 26.43 -15.09 0.83
N SER A 382 27.28 -15.78 0.06
CA SER A 382 27.67 -17.14 0.40
C SER A 382 28.10 -17.16 1.86
N GLN A 383 27.73 -18.20 2.61
CA GLN A 383 28.16 -18.38 4.00
C GLN A 383 29.69 -18.65 4.11
N ASP A 384 30.44 -18.54 3.01
CA ASP A 384 31.85 -18.93 2.91
C ASP A 384 32.84 -17.79 3.20
N ILE A 385 32.45 -16.77 3.99
CA ILE A 385 33.41 -15.79 4.52
C ILE A 385 33.23 -15.63 6.03
N VAL A 386 33.22 -16.74 6.76
CA VAL A 386 33.75 -16.83 8.14
C VAL A 386 34.27 -18.26 8.36
N ALA A 387 35.49 -18.55 7.88
CA ALA A 387 36.51 -19.42 8.48
C ALA A 387 37.69 -19.54 7.52
#